data_AF-A0A3D4EML2-F1
#
_entry.id   AF-A0A3D4EML2-F1
#
_cell.length_a   1.000
_cell.length_b   1.000
_cell.length_c   1.000
_cell.angle_alpha   90.00
_cell.angle_beta   90.00
_cell.angle_gamma   90.00
#
_symmetry.space_group_name_H-M   'P 1'
#
loop_
_entity.id
_entity.type
_entity.pdbx_description
1 polymer ?
#
loop_
_entity_poly.entity_id
_entity_poly.type
_entity_poly.pdbx_seq_one_letter_code
_entity_poly.pdbx_strand_id
1 'polypeptide(L)' 'DTESGLKIKEETTQEMQGQTFVQTIQFDDYKPAGAIVVPYKLSQSMGPQNIEFTFSEIKVNEGVSDADFQ' A
#
# COMPACT_ATOMS: atom_id res chain seq x y z
N ASP A 1 -3.90 -10.30 -8.72
CA ASP A 1 -4.54 -10.46 -10.02
C ASP A 1 -3.67 -11.33 -10.91
N THR A 2 -4.21 -12.41 -11.49
CA THR A 2 -3.38 -13.42 -12.20
C THR A 2 -2.94 -12.98 -13.58
N GLU A 3 -3.65 -12.04 -14.21
CA GLU A 3 -3.36 -11.55 -15.55
C GLU A 3 -2.26 -10.47 -15.52
N SER A 4 -2.42 -9.49 -14.63
CA SER A 4 -1.48 -8.37 -14.50
C SER A 4 -0.31 -8.65 -13.56
N GLY A 5 -0.43 -9.65 -12.68
CA GLY A 5 0.54 -9.89 -11.60
C GLY A 5 0.49 -8.84 -10.48
N LEU A 6 -0.45 -7.89 -10.53
CA LEU A 6 -0.57 -6.85 -9.51
C LEU A 6 -1.06 -7.43 -8.19
N LYS A 7 -0.45 -6.95 -7.11
CA LYS A 7 -0.88 -7.24 -5.74
C LYS A 7 -2.23 -6.57 -5.51
N ILE A 8 -3.22 -7.31 -5.04
CA ILE A 8 -4.57 -6.76 -4.77
C ILE A 8 -4.88 -6.73 -3.28
N LYS A 9 -4.17 -7.56 -2.51
CA LYS A 9 -4.41 -7.76 -1.09
C LYS A 9 -3.15 -8.28 -0.40
N GLU A 10 -2.97 -7.88 0.84
CA GLU A 10 -2.08 -8.48 1.81
C GLU A 10 -2.88 -8.82 3.07
N GLU A 11 -2.62 -9.98 3.65
CA GLU A 11 -3.12 -10.34 4.98
C GLU A 11 -1.92 -10.64 5.88
N THR A 12 -1.88 -10.00 7.03
CA THR A 12 -0.83 -10.15 8.02
C THR A 12 -1.46 -10.45 9.36
N THR A 13 -1.17 -11.63 9.89
CA THR A 13 -1.56 -12.00 11.26
C THR A 13 -0.65 -11.30 12.25
N GLN A 14 -1.23 -10.52 13.16
CA GLN A 14 -0.50 -9.78 14.19
C GLN A 14 -0.99 -10.18 15.58
N GLU A 15 -0.09 -10.12 16.54
CA GLU A 15 -0.41 -10.30 17.96
C GLU A 15 -0.27 -8.97 18.68
N MET A 16 -1.32 -8.55 19.38
CA MET A 16 -1.32 -7.30 20.12
C MET A 16 -2.13 -7.50 21.41
N GLN A 17 -1.54 -7.10 22.53
CA GLN A 17 -2.10 -7.34 23.87
C GLN A 17 -2.48 -8.82 24.14
N GLY A 18 -1.75 -9.77 23.56
CA GLY A 18 -2.01 -11.21 23.70
C GLY A 18 -3.22 -11.73 22.90
N GLN A 19 -3.79 -10.90 22.02
CA GLN A 19 -4.82 -11.32 21.07
C GLN A 19 -4.26 -11.33 19.66
N THR A 20 -4.58 -12.36 18.90
CA THR A 20 -4.24 -12.48 17.48
C THR A 20 -5.35 -11.88 16.61
N PHE A 21 -4.99 -11.00 15.68
CA PHE A 21 -5.92 -10.49 14.67
C PHE A 21 -5.28 -10.47 13.28
N VAL A 22 -6.12 -10.52 12.25
CA VAL A 22 -5.67 -10.40 10.85
C VAL A 22 -5.81 -8.95 10.43
N GLN A 23 -4.69 -8.30 10.15
CA GLN A 23 -4.66 -7.05 9.42
C GLN A 23 -4.74 -7.34 7.93
N THR A 24 -5.59 -6.61 7.22
CA THR A 24 -5.73 -6.67 5.77
C THR A 24 -5.33 -5.33 5.18
N ILE A 25 -4.55 -5.35 4.10
CA ILE A 25 -4.32 -4.20 3.24
C ILE A 25 -4.86 -4.54 1.85
N GLN A 26 -5.73 -3.68 1.31
CA GLN A 26 -6.20 -3.76 -0.07
C GLN A 26 -5.50 -2.70 -0.91
N PHE A 27 -5.18 -3.08 -2.14
CA PHE A 27 -4.48 -2.23 -3.11
C PHE A 27 -5.40 -2.02 -4.30
N ASP A 28 -5.67 -0.76 -4.62
CA ASP A 28 -6.67 -0.38 -5.61
C ASP A 28 -6.23 0.87 -6.41
N ASP A 29 -6.99 1.20 -7.45
CA ASP A 29 -6.77 2.36 -8.32
C ASP A 29 -5.35 2.39 -8.91
N TYR A 30 -4.95 1.29 -9.54
CA TYR A 30 -3.63 1.18 -10.17
C TYR A 30 -3.49 2.15 -11.36
N LYS A 31 -2.46 3.01 -11.33
CA LYS A 31 -2.15 3.97 -12.39
C LYS A 31 -0.68 3.92 -12.80
N PRO A 32 -0.35 4.30 -14.04
CA PRO A 32 1.05 4.46 -14.46
C PRO A 32 1.76 5.57 -13.67
N ALA A 33 2.97 5.28 -13.20
CA ALA A 33 3.92 6.23 -12.64
C ALA A 33 5.29 6.00 -13.31
N GLY A 34 5.55 6.75 -14.39
CA GLY A 34 6.71 6.53 -15.25
C GLY A 34 6.63 5.19 -15.98
N ALA A 35 7.62 4.32 -15.78
CA ALA A 35 7.71 3.00 -16.42
C ALA A 35 7.03 1.87 -15.62
N ILE A 36 6.46 2.17 -14.45
CA ILE A 36 5.80 1.18 -13.58
C ILE A 36 4.32 1.54 -13.35
N VAL A 37 3.55 0.59 -12.83
CA VAL A 37 2.17 0.80 -12.36
C VAL A 37 2.11 0.64 -10.84
N VAL A 38 1.44 1.57 -10.17
CA VAL A 38 1.40 1.67 -8.71
C VAL A 38 -0.04 1.92 -8.23
N PRO A 39 -0.42 1.45 -7.04
CA PRO A 39 -1.76 1.69 -6.48
C PRO A 39 -1.87 3.13 -5.99
N TYR A 40 -2.92 3.84 -6.41
CA TYR A 40 -3.24 5.19 -5.89
C TYR A 40 -4.18 5.14 -4.69
N LYS A 41 -4.68 3.95 -4.34
CA LYS A 41 -5.55 3.76 -3.20
C LYS A 41 -5.11 2.55 -2.39
N LEU A 42 -4.98 2.74 -1.07
CA LEU A 42 -4.77 1.68 -0.10
C LEU A 42 -5.88 1.72 0.94
N SER A 43 -6.35 0.55 1.34
CA SER A 43 -7.32 0.43 2.44
C SER A 43 -6.81 -0.59 3.46
N GLN A 44 -6.60 -0.15 4.70
CA GLN A 44 -6.02 -0.96 5.76
C GLN A 44 -7.02 -1.16 6.90
N SER A 45 -7.23 -2.42 7.29
CA SER A 45 -8.00 -2.75 8.49
C SER A 45 -7.14 -2.57 9.75
N MET A 46 -7.72 -1.93 10.77
CA MET A 46 -7.10 -1.71 12.06
C MET A 46 -8.13 -2.00 13.15
N GLY A 47 -8.20 -3.27 13.55
CA GLY A 47 -9.26 -3.78 14.43
C GLY A 47 -10.64 -3.56 13.80
N PRO A 48 -11.56 -2.81 14.44
CA PRO A 48 -12.89 -2.51 13.89
C PRO A 48 -12.90 -1.34 12.88
N GLN A 49 -11.80 -0.60 12.76
CA GLN A 49 -11.73 0.55 11.85
C GLN A 49 -11.09 0.17 10.52
N ASN A 50 -11.43 0.93 9.49
CA ASN A 50 -10.81 0.85 8.17
C ASN A 50 -10.27 2.23 7.81
N ILE A 51 -8.99 2.30 7.44
CA ILE A 51 -8.31 3.53 7.08
C ILE A 51 -8.05 3.50 5.57
N GLU A 52 -8.49 4.54 4.85
CA GLU A 52 -8.19 4.71 3.43
C GLU A 52 -7.10 5.75 3.23
N PHE A 53 -6.13 5.41 2.39
CA PHE A 53 -5.09 6.30 1.89
C PHE A 53 -5.32 6.48 0.40
N THR A 54 -5.49 7.72 -0.04
CA THR A 54 -5.56 8.08 -1.46
C THR A 54 -4.37 8.97 -1.79
N PHE A 55 -3.58 8.57 -2.77
CA PHE A 55 -2.43 9.34 -3.22
C PHE A 55 -2.86 10.36 -4.27
N SER A 56 -2.48 11.63 -4.07
CA SER A 56 -2.70 12.68 -5.07
C SER A 56 -1.70 12.59 -6.22
N GLU A 57 -0.44 12.24 -5.91
CA GLU A 57 0.66 12.18 -6.86
C GLU A 57 1.70 11.14 -6.41
N ILE A 58 2.22 10.36 -7.36
CA ILE A 58 3.34 9.43 -7.13
C ILE A 58 4.37 9.69 -8.23
N LYS A 59 5.62 9.97 -7.84
CA LYS A 59 6.75 10.21 -8.75
C LYS A 59 7.84 9.17 -8.51
N VAL A 60 8.51 8.75 -9.59
CA VAL A 60 9.54 7.70 -9.55
C VAL A 60 10.84 8.27 -10.12
N ASN A 61 11.96 8.09 -9.41
CA ASN A 61 13.29 8.60 -9.77
C ASN A 61 13.35 10.13 -9.95
N GLU A 62 12.51 10.89 -9.26
CA GLU A 62 12.46 12.35 -9.36
C GLU A 62 12.57 12.98 -7.95
N GLY A 63 13.37 14.05 -7.84
CA GLY A 63 13.31 14.94 -6.68
C GLY A 63 13.94 14.43 -5.39
N VAL A 64 14.79 13.39 -5.45
CA VAL A 64 15.53 12.86 -4.30
C VAL A 64 17.02 12.81 -4.56
N SER A 65 17.81 12.99 -3.51
CA SER A 65 19.27 12.96 -3.49
C SER A 65 19.77 12.16 -2.27
N ASP A 66 21.05 11.79 -2.26
CA ASP A 66 21.63 11.04 -1.14
C ASP A 66 21.47 11.76 0.21
N ALA A 67 21.37 13.10 0.21
CA ALA A 67 21.20 13.90 1.42
C ALA A 67 19.80 13.74 2.07
N ASP A 68 18.79 13.31 1.31
CA ASP A 68 17.42 13.12 1.83
C ASP A 68 17.28 11.84 2.70
N PHE A 69 18.33 11.01 2.73
CA PHE A 69 18.35 9.70 3.39
C PHE A 69 19.44 9.57 4.48
N GLN A 70 20.05 10.68 4.92
CA GLN A 70 21.04 10.72 6.00
C GLN A 70 20.44 11.01 7.37
#